data_AF-A0A9W7YIN0-F1
#
_entry.id   AF-A0A9W7YIN0-F1
#
_cell.length_a   1.000
_cell.length_b   1.000
_cell.length_c   1.000
_cell.angle_alpha   90.00
_cell.angle_beta   90.00
_cell.angle_gamma   90.00
#
_symmetry.space_group_name_H-M   'P 1'
#
loop_
_entity.id
_entity.type
_entity.pdbx_description
1 polymer ?
#
loop_
_entity_poly.entity_id
_entity_poly.type
_entity_poly.pdbx_seq_one_letter_code
_entity_poly.pdbx_strand_id
1 'polypeptide(L)' 'EYAGAWIAKAPGYINNLDAFSGCQYCPYAIGDEYTNTLTWYYVHRWRNFCIFLGFIIFNVMFVLFVTRIYKVNKR' A
#
# COMPACT_ATOMS: atom_id res chain seq x y z
N GLU A 1 23.87 -27.93 -0.62
CA GLU A 1 22.77 -28.41 -1.49
C GLU A 1 21.40 -28.61 -0.81
N TYR A 2 21.21 -28.23 0.46
CA TYR A 2 19.92 -28.45 1.15
C TYR A 2 18.85 -27.38 0.82
N ALA A 3 19.28 -26.14 0.59
CA ALA A 3 18.37 -25.01 0.38
C ALA A 3 17.57 -25.12 -0.94
N GLY A 4 18.17 -25.64 -2.02
CA GLY A 4 17.54 -25.73 -3.35
C GLY A 4 16.27 -26.61 -3.37
N ALA A 5 16.29 -27.76 -2.68
CA ALA A 5 15.16 -28.68 -2.63
C ALA A 5 14.00 -28.15 -1.77
N TRP A 6 14.29 -27.27 -0.80
CA TRP A 6 13.28 -26.65 0.06
C TRP A 6 12.56 -25.49 -0.65
N ILE A 7 13.28 -24.66 -1.41
CA ILE A 7 12.68 -23.54 -2.18
C ILE A 7 11.70 -24.03 -3.24
N ALA A 8 11.94 -25.20 -3.85
CA ALA A 8 11.01 -25.78 -4.83
C ALA A 8 9.60 -26.05 -4.25
N LYS A 9 9.47 -26.11 -2.92
CA LYS A 9 8.20 -26.31 -2.21
C LYS A 9 7.74 -25.08 -1.41
N ALA A 10 8.62 -24.13 -1.16
CA ALA A 10 8.33 -22.94 -0.36
C ALA A 10 8.04 -21.73 -1.28
N PRO A 11 7.06 -20.89 -0.94
CA PRO A 11 6.78 -19.66 -1.70
C PRO A 11 7.90 -18.63 -1.48
N GLY A 12 8.67 -18.32 -2.52
CA GLY A 12 9.76 -17.34 -2.49
C GLY A 12 10.93 -17.76 -3.38
N TYR A 13 11.99 -16.94 -3.42
CA TYR A 13 13.22 -17.24 -4.16
C TYR A 13 14.45 -16.86 -3.34
N ILE A 14 15.59 -17.47 -3.66
CA ILE A 14 16.89 -17.11 -3.08
C ILE A 14 17.66 -16.30 -4.12
N ASN A 15 18.14 -15.13 -3.71
CA ASN A 15 18.88 -14.21 -4.59
C ASN A 15 20.30 -14.73 -4.92
N ASN A 16 20.88 -15.56 -4.07
CA ASN A 16 22.19 -16.17 -4.31
C ASN A 16 22.25 -17.61 -3.74
N LEU A 17 22.28 -18.60 -4.63
CA LEU A 17 22.31 -20.03 -4.27
C LEU A 17 23.69 -20.49 -3.75
N ASP A 18 24.76 -19.72 -4.00
CA ASP A 18 26.15 -20.06 -3.66
C ASP A 18 26.66 -19.34 -2.38
N ALA A 19 25.80 -18.52 -1.75
CA ALA A 19 26.15 -17.81 -0.53
C ALA A 19 26.15 -18.76 0.69
N PHE A 20 27.35 -19.12 1.18
CA PHE A 20 27.53 -19.92 2.41
C PHE A 20 27.36 -19.10 3.70
N SER A 21 27.35 -17.78 3.61
CA SER A 21 27.05 -16.85 4.71
C SER A 21 26.12 -15.74 4.21
N GLY A 22 25.04 -15.48 4.97
CA GLY A 22 24.03 -14.48 4.60
C GLY A 22 23.00 -14.95 3.58
N CYS A 23 22.19 -15.96 3.92
CA CYS A 23 21.10 -16.45 3.07
C CYS A 23 20.11 -15.31 2.76
N GLN A 24 20.09 -14.84 1.51
CA GLN A 24 19.17 -13.82 1.01
C GLN A 24 17.90 -14.50 0.48
N TYR A 25 17.03 -14.90 1.39
CA TYR A 25 15.70 -15.43 1.08
C TYR A 25 14.69 -14.29 0.95
N CYS A 26 14.04 -14.19 -0.22
CA CYS A 26 12.97 -13.24 -0.49
C CYS A 26 11.63 -14.00 -0.60
N PRO A 27 10.71 -13.86 0.37
CA PRO A 27 9.42 -14.56 0.36
C PRO A 27 8.45 -14.06 -0.72
N TYR A 28 8.70 -12.87 -1.29
CA TYR A 28 7.88 -12.26 -2.35
C TYR A 28 8.81 -11.74 -3.44
N ALA A 29 8.51 -12.05 -4.70
CA ALA A 29 9.25 -11.56 -5.85
C ALA A 29 8.75 -10.19 -6.32
N ILE A 30 7.46 -9.94 -6.13
CA ILE A 30 6.79 -8.73 -6.59
C ILE A 30 6.02 -8.12 -5.42
N GLY A 31 6.06 -6.80 -5.28
CA GLY A 31 5.32 -6.09 -4.23
C GLY A 31 3.81 -6.38 -4.25
N ASP A 32 3.26 -6.69 -5.42
CA ASP A 32 1.86 -7.09 -5.60
C ASP A 32 1.53 -8.42 -4.88
N GLU A 33 2.46 -9.38 -4.86
CA GLU A 33 2.29 -10.66 -4.13
C GLU A 33 2.16 -10.44 -2.62
N TYR A 34 2.95 -9.50 -2.09
CA TYR A 34 2.82 -9.09 -0.69
C TYR A 34 1.48 -8.42 -0.42
N THR A 35 1.04 -7.50 -1.29
CA THR A 35 -0.24 -6.79 -1.09
C THR A 35 -1.47 -7.68 -1.20
N ASN A 36 -1.40 -8.78 -1.98
CA ASN A 36 -2.46 -9.78 -2.06
C ASN A 36 -2.69 -10.51 -0.73
N THR A 37 -1.63 -10.73 0.07
CA THR A 37 -1.79 -11.32 1.41
C THR A 37 -2.55 -10.43 2.39
N LEU A 38 -2.51 -9.11 2.17
CA LEU A 38 -3.13 -8.10 3.03
C LEU A 38 -4.56 -7.73 2.64
N THR A 39 -5.24 -8.50 1.78
CA THR A 39 -6.57 -8.16 1.22
C THR A 39 -6.63 -6.78 0.54
N TRP A 40 -5.47 -6.19 0.22
CA TRP A 40 -5.38 -4.85 -0.34
C TRP A 40 -4.99 -4.94 -1.81
N TYR A 41 -6.00 -5.02 -2.67
CA TYR A 41 -5.79 -5.16 -4.10
C TYR A 41 -5.24 -3.87 -4.72
N TYR A 42 -4.12 -3.98 -5.43
CA TYR A 42 -3.47 -2.87 -6.13
C TYR A 42 -4.43 -2.11 -7.08
N VAL A 43 -5.40 -2.82 -7.67
CA VAL A 43 -6.42 -2.22 -8.57
C VAL A 43 -7.27 -1.14 -7.90
N HIS A 44 -7.44 -1.18 -6.58
CA HIS A 44 -8.29 -0.23 -5.85
C HIS A 44 -7.55 0.98 -5.28
N ARG A 45 -6.23 1.10 -5.50
CA ARG A 45 -5.41 2.21 -4.96
C ARG A 45 -5.96 3.59 -5.32
N TRP A 46 -6.34 3.78 -6.59
CA TRP A 46 -6.85 5.06 -7.09
C TRP A 46 -8.23 5.39 -6.52
N ARG A 47 -9.11 4.40 -6.36
CA ARG A 47 -10.43 4.61 -5.75
C ARG A 47 -10.29 5.07 -4.30
N ASN A 48 -9.46 4.37 -3.52
CA ASN A 48 -9.26 4.68 -2.10
C ASN A 48 -8.60 6.07 -1.94
N PHE A 49 -7.64 6.42 -2.80
CA PHE A 49 -7.04 7.75 -2.82
C PHE A 49 -8.06 8.85 -3.15
N CYS A 50 -8.91 8.65 -4.16
CA CYS A 50 -9.95 9.62 -4.54
C CYS A 50 -10.98 9.84 -3.43
N ILE A 51 -11.37 8.79 -2.69
CA ILE A 51 -12.30 8.91 -1.55
C ILE A 51 -11.67 9.77 -0.45
N PHE A 52 -10.41 9.52 -0.11
CA PHE A 52 -9.69 10.31 0.89
C PHE A 52 -9.54 11.78 0.45
N LEU A 53 -9.16 12.01 -0.81
CA LEU A 53 -9.06 13.35 -1.37
C LEU A 53 -10.42 14.08 -1.37
N GLY A 54 -11.50 13.38 -1.72
CA GLY A 54 -12.85 13.91 -1.68
C GLY A 54 -13.27 14.34 -0.27
N PHE A 55 -12.93 13.56 0.76
CA PHE A 55 -13.17 13.93 2.16
C PHE A 55 -12.45 15.22 2.56
N ILE A 56 -11.18 15.38 2.15
CA ILE A 56 -10.41 16.61 2.43
C ILE A 56 -11.07 17.82 1.77
N ILE A 57 -11.38 17.73 0.47
CA ILE A 57 -12.00 18.83 -0.29
C ILE A 57 -13.35 19.20 0.33
N PHE A 58 -14.17 18.21 0.68
CA PHE A 58 -15.45 18.45 1.34
C PHE A 58 -15.31 19.21 2.66
N ASN A 59 -14.38 18.80 3.52
CA ASN A 59 -14.13 19.47 4.79
C ASN A 59 -13.63 20.91 4.61
N VAL A 60 -12.70 21.14 3.67
CA VAL A 60 -12.19 22.49 3.36
C VAL A 60 -13.33 23.37 2.84
N MET A 61 -14.13 22.87 1.89
CA MET A 61 -15.31 23.56 1.37
C MET A 61 -16.31 23.90 2.47
N PHE A 62 -16.56 22.96 3.39
CA PHE A 62 -17.48 23.17 4.51
C PHE A 62 -16.98 24.27 5.46
N VAL A 63 -15.70 24.27 5.82
CA VAL A 63 -15.11 25.32 6.67
C VAL A 63 -15.19 26.70 5.98
N LEU A 64 -14.89 26.77 4.68
CA LEU A 64 -15.01 28.01 3.90
C LEU A 64 -16.46 28.49 3.82
N PHE A 65 -17.40 27.59 3.59
CA PHE A 65 -18.83 27.89 3.53
C PHE A 65 -19.35 28.47 4.86
N VAL A 66 -19.06 27.79 5.98
CA VAL A 66 -19.45 28.26 7.32
C VAL A 66 -18.82 29.63 7.63
N THR A 67 -17.52 29.79 7.32
CA THR A 67 -16.82 31.07 7.53
C THR A 67 -17.42 32.20 6.69
N ARG A 68 -17.83 31.90 5.45
CA ARG A 68 -18.47 32.85 4.54
C ARG A 68 -19.85 33.27 5.09
N ILE A 69 -20.69 32.32 5.50
CA ILE A 69 -22.01 32.60 6.08
C ILE A 69 -21.86 33.44 7.35
N TYR A 70 -20.97 33.06 8.26
CA TYR A 70 -20.79 33.79 9.51
C TYR A 70 -20.28 35.23 9.25
N LYS A 71 -19.38 35.42 8.28
CA LYS A 71 -18.94 36.78 7.87
C LYS A 71 -20.05 37.59 7.21
N VAL A 72 -20.94 36.96 6.43
CA VAL A 72 -22.08 37.65 5.81
C VAL A 72 -23.09 38.06 6.88
N ASN A 73 -23.42 37.17 7.82
CA ASN A 73 -24.40 37.44 8.88
C ASN A 73 -23.90 38.45 9.94
N LYS A 74 -22.58 38.71 9.98
CA LYS A 74 -21.98 39.73 10.85
C LYS A 74 -21.97 41.14 10.22
N ARG A 75 -22.14 41.26 8.89
CA ARG A 75 -22.36 42.56 8.23
C ARG A 75 -23.83 42.92 8.27
#